data_AF-A0A3M1BZD1-F1
#
_entry.id   AF-A0A3M1BZD1-F1
#
_cell.length_a   1.000
_cell.length_b   1.000
_cell.length_c   1.000
_cell.angle_alpha   90.00
_cell.angle_beta   90.00
_cell.angle_gamma   90.00
#
_symmetry.space_group_name_H-M   'P 1'
#
loop_
_entity.id
_entity.type
_entity.pdbx_description
1 polymer ?
#
loop_
_entity_poly.entity_id
_entity_poly.type
_entity_poly.pdbx_seq_one_letter_code
_entity_poly.pdbx_strand_id
1 'polypeptide(L)'
;MRDIEEIIKIEKIDEVIFCSKELNTTDIISWMIKLSYMPVHYKIAPPNELYIIGSNDIHSQGELYTLEFKTILLSENKRKKRFLDIVFSIFVLMLFPLIVWFYKNKLQVFRNALSVLLGKKTWIGFGKLNDENLPKINSSVLFIGQLKGYSEKSEKARELSYMYAKEYRPITDVIAFFKLFHLIDRQ
;
A
#
# COMPACT_ATOMS: atom_id res chain seq x y z
N MET A 1 -25.34 36.87 2.24
CA MET A 1 -24.64 35.56 2.23
C MET A 1 -25.67 34.55 1.78
N ARG A 2 -25.43 33.80 0.70
CA ARG A 2 -26.42 32.81 0.23
C ARG A 2 -26.52 31.72 1.28
N ASP A 3 -27.70 31.55 1.89
CA ASP A 3 -27.93 30.51 2.86
C ASP A 3 -27.80 29.15 2.15
N ILE A 4 -26.98 28.25 2.70
CA ILE A 4 -26.75 26.90 2.15
C ILE A 4 -28.07 26.15 1.88
N GLU A 5 -29.10 26.45 2.69
CA GLU A 5 -30.47 25.95 2.55
C GLU A 5 -31.15 26.37 1.24
N GLU A 6 -30.92 27.61 0.79
CA GLU A 6 -31.48 28.14 -0.44
C GLU A 6 -30.79 27.53 -1.66
N ILE A 7 -29.47 27.36 -1.58
CA ILE A 7 -28.67 26.71 -2.63
C ILE A 7 -29.10 25.25 -2.80
N ILE A 8 -29.25 24.51 -1.69
CA ILE A 8 -29.71 23.11 -1.72
C ILE A 8 -31.08 22.99 -2.41
N LYS A 9 -32.00 23.91 -2.12
CA LYS A 9 -33.36 23.90 -2.68
C LYS A 9 -33.42 24.31 -4.16
N ILE A 10 -32.72 25.39 -4.54
CA ILE A 10 -32.74 25.91 -5.92
C ILE A 10 -32.02 24.94 -6.86
N GLU A 11 -30.84 24.49 -6.46
CA GLU A 11 -29.97 23.64 -7.28
C GLU A 11 -30.30 22.14 -7.14
N LYS A 12 -31.29 21.80 -6.29
CA LYS A 12 -31.73 20.41 -6.02
C LYS A 12 -30.54 19.50 -5.68
N ILE A 13 -29.76 19.92 -4.69
CA ILE A 13 -28.55 19.20 -4.30
C ILE A 13 -28.93 17.95 -3.51
N ASP A 14 -28.52 16.79 -4.02
CA ASP A 14 -28.76 15.49 -3.37
C ASP A 14 -27.64 15.11 -2.36
N GLU A 15 -26.47 15.76 -2.44
CA GLU A 15 -25.30 15.43 -1.61
C GLU A 15 -24.45 16.65 -1.25
N VAL A 16 -24.06 16.76 0.02
CA VAL A 16 -23.18 17.82 0.56
C VAL A 16 -21.93 17.19 1.20
N ILE A 17 -20.77 17.64 0.75
CA ILE A 17 -19.46 17.16 1.24
C ILE A 17 -18.79 18.25 2.09
N PHE A 18 -18.55 17.96 3.36
CA PHE A 18 -17.83 18.84 4.30
C PHE A 18 -16.34 18.54 4.31
N CYS A 19 -15.51 19.58 4.14
CA CYS A 19 -14.05 19.45 4.24
C CYS A 19 -13.59 19.69 5.69
N SER A 20 -13.10 18.67 6.37
CA SER A 20 -12.63 18.79 7.76
C SER A 20 -11.24 19.40 7.91
N LYS A 21 -10.62 19.86 6.80
CA LYS A 21 -9.46 20.77 6.82
C LYS A 21 -9.83 22.17 7.26
N GLU A 22 -11.01 22.61 6.85
CA GLU A 22 -11.45 24.00 6.97
C GLU A 22 -12.56 24.16 8.03
N LEU A 23 -13.27 23.07 8.33
CA LEU A 23 -14.34 23.04 9.32
C LEU A 23 -13.96 22.13 10.50
N ASN A 24 -14.20 22.60 11.72
CA ASN A 24 -14.08 21.75 12.90
C ASN A 24 -15.24 20.73 12.92
N THR A 25 -14.98 19.56 13.51
CA THR A 25 -15.97 18.48 13.63
C THR A 25 -17.29 18.95 14.27
N THR A 26 -17.22 19.84 15.26
CA THR A 26 -18.40 20.43 15.91
C THR A 26 -19.26 21.22 14.93
N ASP A 27 -18.63 22.02 14.05
CA ASP A 27 -19.35 22.83 13.06
C ASP A 27 -20.02 21.96 12.01
N ILE A 28 -19.34 20.89 11.57
CA ILE A 28 -19.88 19.88 10.65
C ILE A 28 -21.13 19.24 11.25
N ILE A 29 -21.06 18.80 12.51
CA ILE A 29 -22.20 18.20 13.22
C ILE A 29 -23.35 19.21 13.35
N SER A 30 -23.06 20.46 13.70
CA SER A 30 -24.08 21.51 13.79
C SER A 30 -24.79 21.76 12.45
N TRP A 31 -24.05 21.73 11.33
CA TRP A 31 -24.64 21.85 9.99
C TRP A 31 -25.48 20.63 9.63
N MET A 32 -25.02 19.41 9.92
CA MET A 32 -25.80 18.19 9.70
C MET A 32 -27.11 18.20 10.49
N ILE A 33 -27.11 18.69 11.74
CA ILE A 33 -28.32 18.84 12.56
C ILE A 33 -29.25 19.89 11.95
N LYS A 34 -28.72 21.07 11.61
CA LYS A 34 -29.50 22.18 11.07
C LYS A 34 -30.17 21.83 9.74
N LEU A 35 -29.52 21.02 8.91
CA LEU A 35 -30.01 20.63 7.58
C LEU A 35 -30.72 19.26 7.57
N SER A 36 -30.80 18.57 8.71
CA SER A 36 -31.36 17.21 8.82
C SER A 36 -32.79 17.05 8.29
N TYR A 37 -33.56 18.14 8.24
CA TYR A 37 -34.92 18.15 7.72
C TYR A 37 -34.99 18.13 6.17
N MET A 38 -33.86 18.33 5.49
CA MET A 38 -33.75 18.27 4.04
C MET A 38 -33.32 16.86 3.59
N PRO A 39 -33.84 16.34 2.47
CA PRO A 39 -33.52 15.01 1.95
C PRO A 39 -32.17 15.02 1.22
N VAL A 40 -31.08 15.31 1.94
CA VAL A 40 -29.73 15.47 1.39
C VAL A 40 -28.77 14.50 2.08
N HIS A 41 -27.89 13.88 1.31
CA HIS A 41 -26.84 13.02 1.84
C HIS A 41 -25.64 13.84 2.32
N TYR A 42 -25.13 13.52 3.51
CA TYR A 42 -23.97 14.21 4.08
C TYR A 42 -22.74 13.34 4.02
N LYS A 43 -21.61 13.98 3.74
CA LYS A 43 -20.34 13.29 3.54
C LYS A 43 -19.17 14.10 4.11
N ILE A 44 -18.22 13.50 4.82
CA ILE A 44 -17.06 14.23 5.41
C ILE A 44 -15.74 13.82 4.75
N ALA A 45 -15.01 14.79 4.20
CA ALA A 45 -13.70 14.64 3.57
C ALA A 45 -12.56 15.11 4.50
N PRO A 46 -11.63 14.22 4.93
CA PRO A 46 -10.48 14.55 5.75
C PRO A 46 -9.49 15.53 5.10
N PRO A 47 -8.64 16.23 5.89
CA PRO A 47 -7.73 17.24 5.36
C PRO A 47 -6.64 16.69 4.43
N ASN A 48 -6.30 15.40 4.60
CA ASN A 48 -5.13 14.77 3.97
C ASN A 48 -5.44 13.39 3.35
N GLU A 49 -6.71 12.97 3.20
CA GLU A 49 -7.04 11.65 2.66
C GLU A 49 -8.26 11.63 1.70
N LEU A 50 -8.14 10.78 0.67
CA LEU A 50 -9.08 10.50 -0.43
C LEU A 50 -10.30 9.66 0.02
N TYR A 51 -10.96 9.98 1.13
CA TYR A 51 -12.18 9.26 1.52
C TYR A 51 -13.28 10.19 2.02
N ILE A 52 -14.51 9.70 1.94
CA ILE A 52 -15.70 10.47 2.28
C ILE A 52 -16.62 9.63 3.18
N ILE A 53 -16.95 10.14 4.38
CA ILE A 53 -17.77 9.44 5.39
C ILE A 53 -19.25 9.77 5.18
N GLY A 54 -20.10 8.83 4.71
CA GLY A 54 -21.53 9.04 4.41
C GLY A 54 -22.51 8.40 5.40
N SER A 55 -23.76 8.87 5.44
CA SER A 55 -24.78 8.51 6.45
C SER A 55 -25.89 7.52 6.01
N ASN A 56 -25.75 6.77 4.90
CA ASN A 56 -26.77 5.79 4.46
C ASN A 56 -26.21 4.42 4.00
N ASP A 57 -27.05 3.41 4.24
CA ASP A 57 -27.10 2.01 3.81
C ASP A 57 -26.02 0.99 4.25
N ILE A 58 -26.48 0.13 5.16
CA ILE A 58 -25.82 -1.05 5.75
C ILE A 58 -25.72 -2.21 4.73
N HIS A 59 -26.28 -2.07 3.52
CA HIS A 59 -26.42 -3.16 2.54
C HIS A 59 -25.48 -3.15 1.32
N SER A 60 -24.42 -2.32 1.32
CA SER A 60 -23.25 -2.49 0.41
C SER A 60 -21.92 -2.70 1.14
N GLN A 61 -21.98 -3.03 2.44
CA GLN A 61 -20.87 -3.02 3.41
C GLN A 61 -19.86 -4.19 3.32
N GLY A 62 -19.60 -4.76 2.15
CA GLY A 62 -18.70 -5.92 2.04
C GLY A 62 -17.25 -5.61 1.65
N GLU A 63 -17.06 -5.00 0.48
CA GLU A 63 -15.79 -5.15 -0.25
C GLU A 63 -14.97 -3.86 -0.43
N LEU A 64 -15.56 -2.69 -0.25
CA LEU A 64 -14.87 -1.41 -0.51
C LEU A 64 -14.22 -0.78 0.72
N TYR A 65 -14.63 -1.18 1.94
CA TYR A 65 -14.15 -0.59 3.20
C TYR A 65 -13.13 -1.46 3.96
N THR A 66 -12.95 -2.72 3.57
CA THR A 66 -11.98 -3.67 4.19
C THR A 66 -10.65 -3.73 3.45
N LEU A 67 -10.46 -2.97 2.37
CA LEU A 67 -9.16 -2.83 1.72
C LEU A 67 -8.28 -1.86 2.52
N GLU A 68 -8.05 -2.22 3.79
CA GLU A 68 -7.13 -1.58 4.72
C GLU A 68 -5.87 -1.18 3.97
N PHE A 69 -5.68 0.13 3.86
CA PHE A 69 -4.63 0.86 3.14
C PHE A 69 -3.32 0.07 2.94
N LYS A 70 -3.26 -0.74 1.88
CA LYS A 70 -2.02 -1.39 1.43
C LYS A 70 -1.18 -0.35 0.69
N THR A 71 -0.51 0.56 1.41
CA THR A 71 0.25 1.68 0.81
C THR A 71 1.27 1.24 -0.22
N ILE A 72 1.76 -0.01 -0.15
CA ILE A 72 2.62 -0.62 -1.19
C ILE A 72 1.97 -0.61 -2.59
N LEU A 73 0.63 -0.59 -2.67
CA LEU A 73 -0.12 -0.58 -3.93
C LEU A 73 -0.35 0.82 -4.51
N LEU A 74 -0.07 1.89 -3.77
CA LEU A 74 -0.19 3.26 -4.26
C LEU A 74 0.72 3.46 -5.48
N SER A 75 0.24 4.15 -6.51
CA SER A 75 0.97 4.35 -7.77
C SER A 75 2.35 4.98 -7.54
N GLU A 76 2.48 5.91 -6.59
CA GLU A 76 3.76 6.49 -6.19
C GLU A 76 4.72 5.44 -5.61
N ASN A 77 4.24 4.64 -4.67
CA ASN A 77 5.04 3.60 -4.02
C ASN A 77 5.39 2.45 -4.97
N LYS A 78 4.50 2.07 -5.88
CA LYS A 78 4.78 1.13 -6.98
C LYS A 78 5.94 1.63 -7.85
N ARG A 79 5.95 2.92 -8.22
CA ARG A 79 7.06 3.53 -9.00
C ARG A 79 8.35 3.54 -8.20
N LYS A 80 8.33 3.95 -6.93
CA LYS A 80 9.51 3.95 -6.04
C LYS A 80 10.08 2.54 -5.85
N LYS A 81 9.22 1.55 -5.60
CA LYS A 81 9.61 0.15 -5.48
C LYS A 81 10.24 -0.37 -6.76
N ARG A 82 9.61 -0.11 -7.91
CA ARG A 82 10.11 -0.52 -9.22
C ARG A 82 11.46 0.14 -9.54
N PHE A 83 11.64 1.40 -9.19
CA PHE A 83 12.90 2.11 -9.35
C PHE A 83 14.02 1.45 -8.53
N LEU A 84 13.78 1.17 -7.25
CA LEU A 84 14.74 0.44 -6.41
C LEU A 84 15.06 -0.94 -6.98
N ASP A 85 14.04 -1.66 -7.44
CA ASP A 85 14.21 -2.98 -8.04
C ASP A 85 15.17 -2.96 -9.24
N ILE A 86 14.99 -1.99 -10.14
CA ILE A 86 15.84 -1.81 -11.31
C ILE A 86 17.26 -1.42 -10.89
N VAL A 87 17.42 -0.45 -9.99
CA VAL A 87 18.74 0.02 -9.53
C VAL A 87 19.54 -1.12 -8.91
N PHE A 88 18.92 -1.89 -8.01
CA PHE A 88 19.57 -3.03 -7.37
C PHE A 88 19.85 -4.18 -8.35
N SER A 89 18.98 -4.42 -9.33
CA SER A 89 19.25 -5.37 -10.40
C SER A 89 20.48 -4.99 -11.22
N ILE A 90 20.59 -3.73 -11.64
CA ILE A 90 21.75 -3.24 -12.39
C ILE A 90 23.01 -3.38 -11.55
N PHE A 91 22.95 -2.98 -10.27
CA PHE A 91 24.07 -3.13 -9.33
C PHE A 91 24.54 -4.58 -9.18
N VAL A 92 23.61 -5.52 -8.99
CA VAL A 92 23.92 -6.96 -8.87
C VAL A 92 24.52 -7.51 -10.16
N LEU A 93 23.98 -7.13 -11.32
CA LEU A 93 24.50 -7.60 -12.62
C LEU A 93 25.89 -7.03 -12.93
N MET A 94 26.12 -5.75 -12.62
CA MET A 94 27.41 -5.10 -12.81
C MET A 94 28.48 -5.69 -11.90
N LEU A 95 28.14 -5.96 -10.63
CA LEU A 95 29.05 -6.57 -9.67
C LEU A 95 29.08 -8.09 -9.74
N PHE A 96 28.25 -8.72 -10.57
CA PHE A 96 28.15 -10.17 -10.70
C PHE A 96 29.51 -10.87 -10.78
N PRO A 97 30.47 -10.50 -11.66
CA PRO A 97 31.76 -11.18 -11.75
C PRO A 97 32.57 -11.14 -10.44
N LEU A 98 32.33 -10.16 -9.57
CA LEU A 98 32.98 -10.03 -8.27
C LEU A 98 32.24 -10.81 -7.18
N ILE A 99 30.92 -10.65 -7.07
CA ILE A 99 30.12 -11.22 -5.97
C ILE A 99 29.80 -12.71 -6.16
N VAL A 100 29.94 -13.24 -7.39
CA VAL A 100 29.55 -14.61 -7.74
C VAL A 100 30.24 -15.69 -6.88
N TRP A 101 31.41 -15.38 -6.32
CA TRP A 101 32.18 -16.32 -5.49
C TRP A 101 31.60 -16.52 -4.08
N PHE A 102 30.72 -15.62 -3.61
CA PHE A 102 30.08 -15.73 -2.30
C PHE A 102 28.81 -16.60 -2.31
N TYR A 103 28.30 -16.97 -3.48
CA TYR A 103 27.04 -17.68 -3.64
C TYR A 103 27.23 -19.12 -4.08
N LYS A 104 26.40 -20.02 -3.55
CA LYS A 104 26.42 -21.43 -3.95
C LYS A 104 25.82 -21.58 -5.35
N ASN A 105 24.70 -20.89 -5.61
CA ASN A 105 24.00 -20.96 -6.89
C ASN A 105 24.19 -19.69 -7.73
N LYS A 106 25.34 -19.61 -8.38
CA LYS A 106 25.79 -18.49 -9.23
C LYS A 106 24.78 -18.11 -10.31
N LEU A 107 24.29 -19.12 -11.03
CA LEU A 107 23.33 -18.94 -12.12
C LEU A 107 21.99 -18.40 -11.60
N GLN A 108 21.60 -18.80 -10.38
CA GLN A 108 20.36 -18.33 -9.77
C GLN A 108 20.40 -16.85 -9.43
N VAL A 109 21.54 -16.33 -8.95
CA VAL A 109 21.71 -14.88 -8.71
C VAL A 109 21.48 -14.09 -9.99
N PHE A 110 22.12 -14.49 -11.09
CA PHE A 110 21.97 -13.84 -12.38
C PHE A 110 20.52 -13.90 -12.89
N ARG A 111 19.88 -15.08 -12.81
CA ARG A 111 18.46 -15.28 -13.19
C ARG A 111 17.51 -14.43 -12.36
N ASN A 112 17.73 -14.34 -11.05
CA ASN A 112 16.93 -13.50 -10.15
C ASN A 112 17.09 -12.02 -10.49
N ALA A 113 18.33 -11.54 -10.63
CA ALA A 113 18.60 -10.15 -10.98
C ALA A 113 17.98 -9.77 -12.33
N LEU A 114 18.09 -10.63 -13.36
CA LEU A 114 17.48 -10.41 -14.66
C LEU A 114 15.94 -10.47 -14.61
N SER A 115 15.38 -11.41 -13.83
CA SER A 115 13.91 -11.51 -13.66
C SER A 115 13.33 -10.28 -12.97
N VAL A 116 14.05 -9.73 -11.98
CA VAL A 116 13.68 -8.47 -11.34
C VAL A 116 13.86 -7.31 -12.32
N LEU A 117 14.96 -7.25 -13.08
CA LEU A 117 15.18 -6.20 -14.07
C LEU A 117 14.06 -6.16 -15.14
N LEU A 118 13.62 -7.32 -15.62
CA LEU A 118 12.53 -7.46 -16.59
C LEU A 118 11.14 -7.25 -15.97
N GLY A 119 11.04 -7.05 -14.65
CA GLY A 119 9.78 -6.78 -13.95
C GLY A 119 8.90 -8.01 -13.72
N LYS A 120 9.45 -9.23 -13.89
CA LYS A 120 8.75 -10.49 -13.56
C LYS A 120 8.77 -10.77 -12.05
N LYS A 121 9.78 -10.25 -11.35
CA LYS A 121 9.96 -10.36 -9.90
C LYS A 121 10.22 -8.99 -9.27
N THR A 122 10.18 -8.94 -7.95
CA THR A 122 10.71 -7.85 -7.11
C THR A 122 11.80 -8.39 -6.19
N TRP A 123 12.69 -7.56 -5.68
CA TRP A 123 13.67 -8.02 -4.68
C TRP A 123 13.01 -8.41 -3.38
N ILE A 124 12.19 -7.53 -2.81
CA ILE A 124 11.60 -7.70 -1.47
C ILE A 124 10.09 -7.88 -1.58
N GLY A 125 9.53 -8.86 -0.89
CA GLY A 125 8.09 -9.05 -0.82
C GLY A 125 7.70 -10.18 0.13
N PHE A 126 6.59 -10.84 -0.20
CA PHE A 126 5.90 -11.78 0.69
C PHE A 126 6.39 -13.24 0.58
N GLY A 127 7.41 -13.50 -0.25
CA GLY A 127 7.90 -14.88 -0.45
C GLY A 127 6.80 -15.78 -1.02
N LYS A 128 6.64 -16.98 -0.45
CA LYS A 128 5.56 -17.93 -0.80
C LYS A 128 4.38 -17.89 0.16
N LEU A 129 4.20 -16.79 0.90
CA LEU A 129 3.01 -16.61 1.73
C LEU A 129 1.74 -16.67 0.87
N ASN A 130 0.91 -17.66 1.14
CA ASN A 130 -0.42 -17.77 0.55
C ASN A 130 -1.44 -17.18 1.53
N ASP A 131 -1.73 -15.89 1.37
CA ASP A 131 -2.69 -15.15 2.19
C ASP A 131 -3.47 -14.18 1.29
N GLU A 132 -4.78 -14.39 1.19
CA GLU A 132 -5.68 -13.58 0.37
C GLU A 132 -5.76 -12.13 0.87
N ASN A 133 -5.45 -11.89 2.14
CA ASN A 133 -5.42 -10.57 2.73
C ASN A 133 -4.17 -9.76 2.37
N LEU A 134 -3.14 -10.37 1.77
CA LEU A 134 -1.96 -9.64 1.31
C LEU A 134 -2.19 -8.98 -0.06
N PRO A 135 -1.53 -7.85 -0.38
CA PRO A 135 -1.63 -7.27 -1.70
C PRO A 135 -1.01 -8.19 -2.75
N LYS A 136 -1.62 -8.22 -3.94
CA LYS A 136 -1.04 -8.87 -5.10
C LYS A 136 0.11 -8.01 -5.64
N ILE A 137 1.34 -8.42 -5.38
CA ILE A 137 2.57 -7.88 -5.99
C ILE A 137 3.29 -8.99 -6.75
N ASN A 138 4.27 -8.62 -7.57
CA ASN A 138 5.11 -9.60 -8.25
C ASN A 138 5.82 -10.52 -7.24
N SER A 139 6.06 -11.78 -7.63
CA SER A 139 6.82 -12.71 -6.80
C SER A 139 8.17 -12.13 -6.39
N SER A 140 8.53 -12.29 -5.11
CA SER A 140 9.76 -11.71 -4.56
C SER A 140 10.91 -12.71 -4.54
N VAL A 141 12.14 -12.21 -4.71
CA VAL A 141 13.35 -13.02 -4.53
C VAL A 141 13.64 -13.23 -3.04
N LEU A 142 13.45 -12.21 -2.22
CA LEU A 142 13.70 -12.20 -0.79
C LEU A 142 12.38 -11.99 -0.05
N PHE A 143 12.20 -12.75 1.03
CA PHE A 143 11.02 -12.67 1.86
C PHE A 143 11.26 -11.73 3.05
N ILE A 144 10.37 -10.74 3.26
CA ILE A 144 10.54 -9.72 4.31
C ILE A 144 10.64 -10.33 5.73
N GLY A 145 9.95 -11.45 5.99
CA GLY A 145 10.02 -12.17 7.27
C GLY A 145 11.41 -12.68 7.63
N GLN A 146 12.29 -12.87 6.64
CA GLN A 146 13.66 -13.31 6.88
C GLN A 146 14.47 -12.28 7.69
N LEU A 147 14.09 -11.00 7.69
CA LEU A 147 14.74 -9.99 8.56
C LEU A 147 14.63 -10.30 10.05
N LYS A 148 13.61 -11.06 10.43
CA LYS A 148 13.37 -11.49 11.81
C LYS A 148 13.60 -12.99 12.00
N GLY A 149 14.13 -13.68 10.98
CA GLY A 149 14.30 -15.12 10.99
C GLY A 149 12.97 -15.90 10.97
N TYR A 150 11.88 -15.27 10.53
CA TYR A 150 10.58 -15.93 10.51
C TYR A 150 10.45 -16.88 9.32
N SER A 151 9.94 -18.08 9.60
CA SER A 151 9.49 -19.01 8.57
C SER A 151 8.26 -18.44 7.85
N GLU A 152 8.14 -18.70 6.55
CA GLU A 152 6.96 -18.34 5.74
C GLU A 152 5.65 -19.01 6.22
N LYS A 153 5.72 -19.96 7.17
CA LYS A 153 4.53 -20.57 7.78
C LYS A 153 4.10 -19.89 9.09
N SER A 154 4.90 -18.97 9.64
CA SER A 154 4.60 -18.38 10.94
C SER A 154 3.58 -17.26 10.85
N GLU A 155 2.76 -17.13 11.88
CA GLU A 155 1.80 -16.01 12.01
C GLU A 155 2.52 -14.66 12.08
N LYS A 156 3.65 -14.60 12.80
CA LYS A 156 4.51 -13.40 12.88
C LYS A 156 5.05 -12.96 11.51
N ALA A 157 5.29 -13.91 10.59
CA ALA A 157 5.67 -13.62 9.22
C ALA A 157 4.53 -12.94 8.43
N ARG A 158 3.28 -13.38 8.65
CA ARG A 158 2.09 -12.75 8.06
C ARG A 158 1.88 -11.35 8.60
N GLU A 159 1.94 -11.19 9.91
CA GLU A 159 1.80 -9.89 10.58
C GLU A 159 2.85 -8.89 10.07
N LEU A 160 4.13 -9.28 10.01
CA LEU A 160 5.18 -8.41 9.47
C LEU A 160 4.94 -8.07 7.99
N SER A 161 4.48 -9.03 7.20
CA SER A 161 4.17 -8.83 5.78
C SER A 161 3.00 -7.86 5.59
N TYR A 162 1.98 -7.97 6.44
CA TYR A 162 0.86 -7.06 6.47
C TYR A 162 1.31 -5.64 6.86
N MET A 163 2.13 -5.50 7.90
CA MET A 163 2.69 -4.20 8.29
C MET A 163 3.58 -3.60 7.20
N TYR A 164 4.40 -4.41 6.55
CA TYR A 164 5.21 -3.98 5.41
C TYR A 164 4.34 -3.51 4.22
N ALA A 165 3.22 -4.19 3.95
CA ALA A 165 2.27 -3.79 2.91
C ALA A 165 1.52 -2.50 3.27
N LYS A 166 1.13 -2.36 4.54
CA LYS A 166 0.35 -1.24 5.08
C LYS A 166 1.18 0.03 5.21
N GLU A 167 2.43 -0.06 5.60
CA GLU A 167 3.32 1.10 5.82
C GLU A 167 4.58 1.03 4.95
N TYR A 168 4.40 0.81 3.65
CA TYR A 168 5.50 0.70 2.71
C TYR A 168 6.34 1.98 2.67
N ARG A 169 7.64 1.82 2.94
CA ARG A 169 8.64 2.87 2.76
C ARG A 169 9.82 2.30 1.97
N PRO A 170 10.36 3.04 0.97
CA PRO A 170 11.50 2.58 0.18
C PRO A 170 12.73 2.22 1.03
N ILE A 171 12.95 2.93 2.14
CA ILE A 171 14.06 2.65 3.06
C ILE A 171 13.98 1.23 3.66
N THR A 172 12.78 0.70 3.86
CA THR A 172 12.58 -0.66 4.35
C THR A 172 13.12 -1.67 3.34
N ASP A 173 12.88 -1.46 2.03
CA ASP A 173 13.43 -2.31 0.97
C ASP A 173 14.95 -2.22 0.88
N VAL A 174 15.52 -1.01 1.03
CA VAL A 174 16.97 -0.81 1.04
C VAL A 174 17.61 -1.60 2.20
N ILE A 175 17.10 -1.44 3.42
CA ILE A 175 17.60 -2.17 4.60
C ILE A 175 17.42 -3.68 4.40
N ALA A 176 16.26 -4.11 3.91
CA ALA A 176 15.96 -5.51 3.70
C ALA A 176 16.92 -6.15 2.69
N PHE A 177 17.14 -5.48 1.56
CA PHE A 177 18.00 -5.94 0.49
C PHE A 177 19.42 -6.17 0.96
N PHE A 178 20.03 -5.20 1.64
CA PHE A 178 21.41 -5.34 2.11
C PHE A 178 21.56 -6.37 3.23
N LYS A 179 20.60 -6.45 4.18
CA LYS A 179 20.65 -7.46 5.25
C LYS A 179 20.46 -8.88 4.74
N LEU A 180 19.65 -9.06 3.70
CA LEU A 180 19.34 -10.36 3.11
C LEU A 180 20.12 -10.63 1.83
N PHE A 181 21.12 -9.80 1.50
CA PHE A 181 21.85 -9.88 0.25
C PHE A 181 22.50 -11.25 0.03
N HIS A 182 22.96 -11.89 1.10
CA HIS A 182 23.55 -13.22 1.06
C HIS A 182 22.56 -14.36 0.70
N LEU A 183 21.26 -14.06 0.51
CA LEU A 183 20.19 -15.02 0.22
C LEU A 183 19.67 -14.93 -1.22
N ILE A 184 20.18 -14.02 -2.05
CA ILE A 184 19.65 -13.78 -3.40
C ILE A 184 19.84 -14.95 -4.38
N ASP A 185 20.62 -15.98 -4.01
CA ASP A 185 20.83 -17.21 -4.77
C ASP A 185 19.77 -18.30 -4.50
N ARG A 186 18.78 -18.02 -3.65
CA ARG A 186 17.70 -18.96 -3.29
C ARG A 186 16.47 -18.86 -4.21
N GLN A 187 15.66 -19.92 -4.22
CA GLN A 187 14.31 -20.01 -4.81
C GLN A 187 13.35 -20.71 -3.85
#